data_AF-A0A1Y3BHA0-F1
#
_entry.id   AF-A0A1Y3BHA0-F1
#
_cell.length_a   1.000
_cell.length_b   1.000
_cell.length_c   1.000
_cell.angle_alpha   90.00
_cell.angle_beta   90.00
_cell.angle_gamma   90.00
#
_symmetry.space_group_name_H-M   'P 1'
#
loop_
_entity.id
_entity.type
_entity.pdbx_description
1 polymer ?
#
loop_
_entity_poly.entity_id
_entity_poly.type
_entity_poly.pdbx_seq_one_letter_code
_entity_poly.pdbx_strand_id
1 'polypeptide(L)'
;NPKKQVAIKRITKKNLSRSQNLLKKEIKILQELTELHHENVVCLLDCKETTQYVYLVMEYCNGGDLADYLNATKRTLSESTIRIFLRQI
;
A
#
# COMPACT_ATOMS: atom_id res chain seq x y z
N ASN A 1 -11.99 15.00 -8.74
CA ASN A 1 -12.87 14.26 -9.68
C ASN A 1 -13.49 13.08 -8.92
N PRO A 2 -14.79 13.09 -8.58
CA PRO A 2 -15.39 12.18 -7.59
C PRO A 2 -15.54 10.70 -8.02
N LYS A 3 -14.77 10.24 -9.02
CA LYS A 3 -14.85 8.88 -9.59
C LYS A 3 -13.54 8.08 -9.54
N LYS A 4 -12.49 8.56 -8.87
CA LYS A 4 -11.22 7.79 -8.75
C LYS A 4 -11.41 6.65 -7.74
N GLN A 5 -11.19 5.41 -8.17
CA GLN A 5 -11.15 4.26 -7.25
C GLN A 5 -9.92 4.36 -6.34
N VAL A 6 -10.09 3.97 -5.08
CA VAL A 6 -9.05 4.03 -4.04
C VAL A 6 -9.09 2.77 -3.18
N ALA A 7 -7.95 2.41 -2.60
CA ALA A 7 -7.87 1.39 -1.55
C ALA A 7 -7.96 2.06 -0.19
N ILE A 8 -8.77 1.53 0.74
CA ILE A 8 -8.90 2.08 2.10
C ILE A 8 -8.41 1.06 3.12
N LYS A 9 -7.26 1.33 3.74
CA LYS A 9 -6.74 0.55 4.86
C LYS A 9 -7.27 1.11 6.18
N ARG A 10 -8.21 0.39 6.81
CA ARG A 10 -8.79 0.75 8.12
C ARG A 10 -8.01 0.10 9.26
N ILE A 11 -7.57 0.90 10.22
CA ILE A 11 -6.77 0.48 11.36
C ILE A 11 -7.52 0.83 12.65
N THR A 12 -7.70 -0.14 13.55
CA THR A 12 -8.38 0.08 14.83
C THR A 12 -7.43 0.68 15.88
N LYS A 13 -7.93 1.65 16.65
CA LYS A 13 -7.19 2.25 17.76
C LYS A 13 -7.25 1.43 19.05
N LYS A 14 -8.13 0.43 19.14
CA LYS A 14 -8.47 -0.30 20.38
C LYS A 14 -7.27 -0.95 21.08
N ASN A 15 -6.23 -1.33 20.34
CA ASN A 15 -5.01 -1.95 20.88
C ASN A 15 -3.74 -1.17 20.50
N LEU A 16 -3.88 0.09 20.11
CA LEU A 16 -2.78 0.82 19.49
C LEU A 16 -1.79 1.39 20.51
N SER A 17 -2.05 1.34 21.82
CA SER A 17 -1.20 1.99 22.84
C SER A 17 0.29 1.60 22.75
N ARG A 18 0.63 0.35 22.41
CA ARG A 18 2.01 -0.10 22.15
C ARG A 18 2.55 0.27 20.77
N SER A 19 1.67 0.47 19.79
CA SER A 19 2.02 0.64 18.37
C SER A 19 1.66 2.01 17.80
N GLN A 20 1.21 2.98 18.61
CA GLN A 20 0.83 4.31 18.12
C GLN A 20 2.00 5.01 17.45
N ASN A 21 3.18 4.89 18.04
CA ASN A 21 4.40 5.45 17.47
C ASN A 21 4.79 4.76 16.15
N LEU A 22 4.52 3.47 16.02
CA LEU A 22 4.75 2.73 14.76
C LEU A 22 3.78 3.21 13.69
N LEU A 23 2.50 3.39 14.02
CA LEU A 23 1.51 3.91 13.07
C LEU A 23 1.84 5.34 12.62
N LYS A 24 2.23 6.22 13.55
CA LYS A 24 2.65 7.59 13.21
C LYS A 24 3.87 7.59 12.30
N LYS A 25 4.84 6.70 12.54
CA LYS A 25 6.01 6.52 11.67
C LYS A 25 5.61 5.99 10.28
N GLU A 26 4.74 4.99 10.20
CA GLU A 26 4.23 4.44 8.93
C GLU A 26 3.56 5.53 8.10
N ILE A 27 2.66 6.32 8.71
CA ILE A 27 1.97 7.43 8.02
C ILE A 27 2.98 8.46 7.52
N LYS A 28 3.95 8.87 8.35
CA LYS A 28 4.97 9.84 7.96
C LYS A 28 5.82 9.35 6.79
N ILE A 29 6.28 8.10 6.82
CA ILE A 29 7.06 7.50 5.74
C ILE A 29 6.22 7.47 4.45
N LEU A 30 4.95 7.06 4.52
CA LEU A 30 4.06 7.03 3.36
C LEU A 30 3.82 8.43 2.77
N GLN A 31 3.71 9.47 3.61
CA GLN A 31 3.60 10.85 3.16
C GLN A 31 4.87 11.30 2.42
N GLU A 32 6.04 11.10 3.02
CA GLU A 32 7.34 11.45 2.41
C GLU A 32 7.56 10.72 1.08
N LEU A 33 7.26 9.42 1.02
CA LEU A 33 7.37 8.64 -0.21
C LEU A 33 6.38 9.09 -1.28
N THR A 34 5.19 9.57 -0.89
CA THR A 34 4.21 10.10 -1.84
C THR A 34 4.70 11.39 -2.48
N GLU A 35 5.38 12.27 -1.75
CA GLU A 35 5.96 13.51 -2.28
C GLU A 35 7.06 13.25 -3.32
N LEU A 36 7.74 12.10 -3.25
CA LEU A 36 8.72 11.69 -4.25
C LEU A 36 8.09 11.20 -5.56
N HIS A 37 6.79 10.88 -5.58
CA HIS A 37 6.04 10.43 -6.77
C HIS A 37 6.71 9.28 -7.55
N HIS A 38 7.21 8.26 -6.86
CA HIS A 38 7.89 7.13 -7.50
C HIS A 38 6.90 6.13 -8.12
N GLU A 39 7.09 5.75 -9.38
CA GLU A 39 6.18 4.88 -10.15
C GLU A 39 5.88 3.53 -9.48
N ASN A 40 6.89 2.91 -8.85
CA ASN A 40 6.74 1.59 -8.21
C ASN A 40 6.34 1.63 -6.72
N VAL A 41 5.96 2.80 -6.18
CA VAL A 41 5.53 2.95 -4.77
C VAL A 41 4.11 3.50 -4.72
N VAL A 42 3.23 2.79 -4.02
CA VAL A 42 1.82 3.19 -3.87
C VAL A 42 1.71 4.48 -3.05
N CYS A 43 1.04 5.50 -3.60
CA CYS A 43 0.87 6.76 -2.91
C CYS A 43 -0.21 6.70 -1.82
N LEU A 44 0.02 7.45 -0.74
CA LEU A 44 -0.98 7.82 0.24
C LEU A 44 -1.70 9.09 -0.24
N LEU A 45 -2.94 8.93 -0.67
CA LEU A 45 -3.76 10.02 -1.22
C LEU A 45 -4.37 10.89 -0.11
N ASP A 46 -4.73 10.29 1.01
CA ASP A 46 -5.33 10.98 2.15
C ASP A 46 -5.19 10.13 3.43
N CYS A 47 -5.27 10.78 4.58
CA CYS A 47 -5.30 10.12 5.89
C CYS A 47 -6.42 10.74 6.74
N LYS A 48 -7.41 9.92 7.11
CA LYS A 48 -8.53 10.34 7.96
C LYS A 48 -8.49 9.63 9.30
N GLU A 49 -8.80 10.35 10.35
CA GLU A 49 -8.79 9.83 11.72
C GLU A 49 -10.14 10.09 12.39
N THR A 50 -10.62 9.09 13.12
CA THR A 50 -11.83 9.15 13.96
C THR A 50 -11.46 8.70 15.38
N THR A 51 -12.38 8.78 16.34
CA THR A 51 -12.11 8.34 17.72
C THR A 51 -11.66 6.88 17.82
N GLN A 52 -12.14 6.00 16.93
CA GLN A 52 -11.90 4.56 17.01
C GLN A 52 -10.97 4.01 15.92
N TYR A 53 -10.78 4.74 14.81
CA TYR A 53 -10.08 4.24 13.64
C TYR A 53 -9.18 5.29 12.98
N VAL A 54 -8.16 4.81 12.30
CA VAL A 54 -7.39 5.55 11.29
C VAL A 54 -7.67 4.90 9.93
N TYR A 55 -7.87 5.73 8.91
CA TYR A 55 -8.13 5.32 7.53
C TYR A 55 -7.05 5.90 6.63
N LEU A 56 -6.28 5.02 6.00
CA LEU A 56 -5.32 5.40 4.96
C LEU A 56 -6.02 5.23 3.61
N VAL A 57 -6.17 6.32 2.87
CA VAL A 57 -6.70 6.32 1.52
C VAL A 57 -5.52 6.25 0.57
N MET A 58 -5.40 5.15 -0.16
CA MET A 58 -4.23 4.81 -0.97
C MET A 58 -4.63 4.64 -2.43
N GLU A 59 -3.65 4.73 -3.32
CA GLU A 59 -3.85 4.35 -4.71
C GLU A 59 -4.35 2.91 -4.82
N TYR A 60 -5.30 2.69 -5.73
CA TYR A 60 -5.87 1.38 -5.97
C TYR A 60 -5.12 0.68 -7.10
N CYS A 61 -4.47 -0.44 -6.77
CA CYS A 61 -3.84 -1.34 -7.74
C CYS A 61 -4.79 -2.50 -8.02
N ASN A 62 -5.32 -2.58 -9.25
CA ASN A 62 -6.31 -3.60 -9.64
C ASN A 62 -5.69 -4.92 -10.13
N GLY A 63 -4.35 -5.04 -10.13
CA GLY A 63 -3.62 -6.21 -10.63
C GLY A 63 -3.50 -7.39 -9.65
N GLY A 64 -3.99 -7.24 -8.41
CA GLY A 64 -3.73 -8.21 -7.33
C GLY A 64 -2.31 -8.08 -6.78
N ASP A 65 -1.88 -9.07 -6.00
CA ASP A 65 -0.51 -9.13 -5.48
C ASP A 65 0.36 -10.17 -6.23
N LEU A 66 1.67 -10.18 -5.93
CA LEU A 66 2.60 -11.12 -6.56
C LEU A 66 2.29 -12.58 -6.21
N ALA A 67 1.75 -12.86 -5.03
CA ALA A 67 1.38 -14.20 -4.63
C ALA A 67 0.18 -14.69 -5.46
N ASP A 68 -0.83 -13.84 -5.68
CA ASP A 68 -1.95 -14.10 -6.59
C ASP A 68 -1.45 -14.42 -8.00
N TYR A 69 -0.52 -13.61 -8.51
CA TYR A 69 0.10 -13.84 -9.83
C TYR A 69 0.85 -15.17 -9.91
N LEU A 70 1.62 -15.53 -8.88
CA LEU A 70 2.32 -16.82 -8.80
C LEU A 70 1.35 -18.01 -8.69
N ASN A 71 0.22 -17.83 -8.00
CA ASN A 71 -0.80 -18.86 -7.83
C ASN A 71 -1.60 -19.09 -9.11
N ALA A 72 -1.88 -18.04 -9.88
CA ALA A 72 -2.54 -18.14 -11.18
C ALA A 72 -1.64 -18.73 -12.27
N THR A 73 -0.32 -18.69 -12.07
CA THR A 73 0.69 -19.29 -12.95
C THR A 73 1.17 -20.64 -12.39
N LYS A 74 2.26 -21.21 -12.91
CA LYS A 74 2.80 -22.51 -12.50
C LYS A 74 3.61 -22.45 -11.20
N ARG A 75 3.32 -21.52 -10.28
CA ARG A 75 4.12 -21.17 -9.08
C ARG A 75 5.53 -20.63 -9.35
N THR A 76 6.03 -20.75 -10.58
CA THR A 76 7.33 -20.28 -11.01
C THR A 76 7.19 -19.30 -12.17
N LEU A 77 8.18 -18.41 -12.29
CA LEU A 77 8.26 -17.42 -13.36
C LEU A 77 9.46 -17.72 -14.25
N SER A 78 9.32 -17.36 -15.53
CA SER A 78 10.47 -17.37 -16.44
C SER A 78 11.50 -16.32 -16.01
N GLU A 79 12.77 -16.53 -16.36
CA GLU A 79 13.85 -15.58 -16.05
C GLU A 79 13.55 -14.17 -16.59
N SER A 80 12.98 -14.09 -17.79
CA SER A 80 12.63 -12.80 -18.40
C SER A 80 11.53 -12.07 -17.61
N THR A 81 10.53 -12.79 -17.09
CA THR A 81 9.46 -12.21 -16.27
C THR A 81 9.98 -11.76 -14.90
N ILE A 82 10.72 -12.61 -14.19
CA ILE A 82 11.22 -12.26 -12.85
C ILE A 82 12.20 -11.08 -12.89
N ARG A 83 13.00 -10.97 -13.96
CA ARG A 83 13.89 -9.83 -14.20
C ARG A 83 13.15 -8.50 -14.23
N ILE A 84 11.90 -8.46 -14.72
CA ILE A 84 11.09 -7.23 -14.75
C ILE A 84 10.68 -6.85 -13.34
N PHE A 85 10.11 -7.78 -12.57
CA PHE A 85 9.69 -7.51 -11.19
C PHE A 85 10.86 -7.08 -10.30
N LEU A 86 12.03 -7.71 -10.44
CA LEU A 86 13.22 -7.35 -9.66
C LEU A 86 13.79 -5.96 -9.99
N ARG A 87 13.48 -5.37 -11.15
CA ARG A 87 13.87 -3.98 -11.46
C ARG A 87 12.92 -2.96 -10.85
N GLN A 88 11.72 -3.38 -10.45
CA GLN A 88 10.69 -2.52 -9.87
C GLN A 88 10.77 -2.47 -8.34
N ILE A 89 11.37 -3.49 -7.71
CA ILE A 89 11.60 -3.65 -6.26
C ILE A 89 12.95 -3.04 -5.88
#